data_AF-A0AAQ5XUE7-F1
#
_entry.id   AF-A0AAQ5XUE7-F1
#
_cell.length_a   1.000
_cell.length_b   1.000
_cell.length_c   1.000
_cell.angle_alpha   90.00
_cell.angle_beta   90.00
_cell.angle_gamma   90.00
#
_symmetry.space_group_name_H-M   'P 1'
#
loop_
_entity.id
_entity.type
_entity.pdbx_description
1 polymer ?
#
loop_
_entity_poly.entity_id
_entity_poly.type
_entity_poly.pdbx_seq_one_letter_code
_entity_poly.pdbx_strand_id
1 'polypeptide(L)'
;MNEVMEPENNNTAASDAHTVDESVSFSKVTTVASQWMLDFMFVSLCRHFKEGKLDEFNEVLSIVDAISQSPSFNGKLHEEKKLICAFIARVIHGKQLEVLFEEDNSVMPLMSAANIWSNLEHTVADGSLFEKTAELLIAQSVAVCLEKGQRTSASSALKWFKNHHQFPQKLGAKLSKIVAQGDTYHPYLMNFTFNRLLETVQSYLDAYLEKNPSDYLLKAATEMVQSSQYTEDREDVKSEDSPVPKTTNELTTNSHKNGPCSWTNTSRMALNVTARGGGLKF
;
A
#
# COMPACT_ATOMS: atom_id res chain seq x y z
N MET A 1 -7.73 23.92 89.62
CA MET A 1 -7.54 23.91 88.15
C MET A 1 -7.41 22.46 87.74
N ASN A 2 -8.50 21.88 87.21
CA ASN A 2 -8.52 20.71 86.33
C ASN A 2 -9.98 20.34 85.99
N GLU A 3 -10.12 19.72 84.82
CA GLU A 3 -11.31 19.22 84.12
C GLU A 3 -12.09 20.17 83.22
N VAL A 4 -11.90 19.99 81.90
CA VAL A 4 -12.94 19.80 80.86
C VAL A 4 -12.25 18.95 79.75
N MET A 5 -12.47 17.64 79.64
CA MET A 5 -13.54 16.90 78.92
C MET A 5 -13.56 17.16 77.39
N GLU A 6 -12.94 16.27 76.61
CA GLU A 6 -13.17 16.12 75.16
C GLU A 6 -14.10 14.93 74.89
N PRO A 7 -15.03 15.03 73.93
CA PRO A 7 -15.68 13.86 73.36
C PRO A 7 -15.17 13.55 71.95
N GLU A 8 -14.92 12.27 71.70
CA GLU A 8 -14.76 11.65 70.39
C GLU A 8 -15.99 11.86 69.51
N ASN A 9 -15.80 12.03 68.19
CA ASN A 9 -16.83 11.73 67.21
C ASN A 9 -16.21 11.20 65.91
N ASN A 10 -16.34 9.89 65.69
CA ASN A 10 -16.18 9.23 64.41
C ASN A 10 -17.32 9.66 63.48
N ASN A 11 -17.06 9.95 62.21
CA ASN A 11 -18.03 9.68 61.13
C ASN A 11 -17.35 9.61 59.77
N THR A 12 -17.33 8.39 59.25
CA THR A 12 -17.21 8.00 57.85
C THR A 12 -18.25 8.73 56.99
N ALA A 13 -17.81 9.40 55.93
CA ALA A 13 -18.66 9.72 54.79
C ALA A 13 -17.87 9.46 53.51
N ALA A 14 -18.33 8.46 52.77
CA ALA A 14 -17.92 8.14 51.42
C ALA A 14 -18.34 9.28 50.47
N SER A 15 -17.40 9.75 49.65
CA SER A 15 -17.57 10.61 48.48
C SER A 15 -16.14 10.81 47.94
N ASP A 16 -15.72 10.43 46.75
CA ASP A 16 -16.39 9.98 45.56
C ASP A 16 -15.45 8.99 44.89
N ALA A 17 -15.99 7.85 44.45
CA ALA A 17 -15.38 7.13 43.36
C ALA A 17 -15.45 8.06 42.14
N HIS A 18 -14.40 8.84 41.91
CA HIS A 18 -14.11 9.38 40.60
C HIS A 18 -13.75 8.18 39.70
N THR A 19 -14.77 7.43 39.27
CA THR A 19 -14.74 6.78 37.98
C THR A 19 -14.69 7.91 36.97
N VAL A 20 -13.47 8.38 36.70
CA VAL A 20 -13.17 9.11 35.49
C VAL A 20 -13.39 8.09 34.37
N ASP A 21 -14.63 8.07 33.85
CA ASP A 21 -14.89 7.61 32.51
C ASP A 21 -14.04 8.52 31.61
N GLU A 22 -12.81 8.09 31.37
CA GLU A 22 -11.85 8.81 30.56
C GLU A 22 -12.31 8.66 29.11
N SER A 23 -13.36 9.41 28.76
CA SER A 23 -13.95 9.37 27.42
C SER A 23 -12.82 9.58 26.42
N VAL A 24 -12.54 8.55 25.63
CA VAL A 24 -11.45 8.59 24.66
C VAL A 24 -11.79 9.70 23.68
N SER A 25 -10.90 10.70 23.57
CA SER A 25 -11.17 11.83 22.68
C SER A 25 -11.30 11.35 21.24
N PHE A 26 -12.28 11.91 20.50
CA PHE A 26 -12.51 11.57 19.10
C PHE A 26 -11.26 11.78 18.22
N SER A 27 -10.38 12.71 18.61
CA SER A 27 -9.08 12.91 17.96
C SER A 27 -8.16 11.67 18.07
N LYS A 28 -8.10 11.06 19.26
CA LYS A 28 -7.34 9.81 19.47
C LYS A 28 -7.95 8.66 18.66
N VAL A 29 -9.28 8.52 18.65
CA VAL A 29 -9.98 7.51 17.83
C VAL A 29 -9.71 7.72 16.33
N THR A 30 -9.83 8.96 15.85
CA THR A 30 -9.54 9.32 14.45
C THR A 30 -8.11 8.96 14.07
N THR A 31 -7.15 9.16 14.97
CA THR A 31 -5.74 8.79 14.75
C THR A 31 -5.58 7.29 14.58
N VAL A 32 -6.19 6.47 15.46
CA VAL A 32 -6.13 5.00 15.36
C VAL A 32 -6.81 4.50 14.09
N ALA A 33 -8.03 4.98 13.80
CA ALA A 33 -8.76 4.59 12.59
C ALA A 33 -7.99 4.96 11.31
N SER A 34 -7.37 6.14 11.30
CA SER A 34 -6.50 6.62 10.24
C SER A 34 -5.33 5.66 10.01
N GLN A 35 -4.60 5.27 11.06
CA GLN A 35 -3.49 4.32 10.98
C GLN A 35 -3.93 2.97 10.41
N TRP A 36 -5.06 2.45 10.88
CA TRP A 36 -5.66 1.23 10.37
C TRP A 36 -6.00 1.30 8.88
N MET A 37 -6.54 2.43 8.41
CA MET A 37 -6.79 2.64 6.98
C MET A 37 -5.49 2.62 6.18
N LEU A 38 -4.44 3.32 6.63
CA LEU A 38 -3.15 3.32 5.95
C LEU A 38 -2.54 1.91 5.91
N ASP A 39 -2.61 1.15 7.01
CA ASP A 39 -2.14 -0.22 7.10
C ASP A 39 -2.83 -1.12 6.08
N PHE A 40 -4.15 -1.03 5.98
CA PHE A 40 -4.94 -1.76 5.00
C PHE A 40 -4.54 -1.38 3.56
N MET A 41 -4.42 -0.07 3.28
CA MET A 41 -4.02 0.39 1.95
C MET A 41 -2.60 -0.05 1.59
N PHE A 42 -1.67 -0.04 2.54
CA PHE A 42 -0.31 -0.54 2.36
C PHE A 42 -0.30 -2.03 1.98
N VAL A 43 -1.04 -2.87 2.73
CA VAL A 43 -1.15 -4.31 2.42
C VAL A 43 -1.82 -4.52 1.06
N SER A 44 -2.86 -3.75 0.74
CA SER A 44 -3.52 -3.77 -0.56
C SER A 44 -2.53 -3.44 -1.69
N LEU A 45 -1.68 -2.43 -1.51
CA LEU A 45 -0.68 -2.02 -2.48
C LEU A 45 0.36 -3.13 -2.72
N CYS A 46 0.86 -3.75 -1.64
CA CYS A 46 1.77 -4.90 -1.73
C CYS A 46 1.14 -6.08 -2.49
N ARG A 47 -0.15 -6.32 -2.27
CA ARG A 47 -0.89 -7.39 -2.97
C ARG A 47 -1.04 -7.10 -4.47
N HIS A 48 -1.42 -5.89 -4.85
CA HIS A 48 -1.53 -5.53 -6.27
C HIS A 48 -0.17 -5.52 -6.98
N PHE A 49 0.90 -5.15 -6.26
CA PHE A 49 2.28 -5.30 -6.74
C PHE A 49 2.60 -6.77 -7.06
N LYS A 50 2.33 -7.68 -6.11
CA LYS A 50 2.52 -9.14 -6.28
C LYS A 50 1.74 -9.70 -7.48
N GLU A 51 0.51 -9.24 -7.63
CA GLU A 51 -0.40 -9.69 -8.69
C GLU A 51 -0.11 -9.05 -10.06
N GLY A 52 0.80 -8.06 -10.14
CA GLY A 52 1.11 -7.34 -11.37
C GLY A 52 -0.05 -6.47 -11.89
N LYS A 53 -0.99 -6.11 -11.01
CA LYS A 53 -2.19 -5.34 -11.31
C LYS A 53 -1.92 -3.84 -11.24
N LEU A 54 -1.36 -3.28 -12.32
CA LEU A 54 -0.86 -1.90 -12.34
C LEU A 54 -1.97 -0.85 -12.16
N ASP A 55 -3.15 -1.06 -12.74
CA ASP A 55 -4.25 -0.09 -12.65
C ASP A 55 -4.81 -0.03 -11.22
N GLU A 56 -5.10 -1.18 -10.63
CA GLU A 56 -5.55 -1.29 -9.24
C GLU A 56 -4.46 -0.84 -8.25
N PHE A 57 -3.19 -1.13 -8.54
CA PHE A 57 -2.06 -0.60 -7.78
C PHE A 57 -2.06 0.93 -7.78
N ASN A 58 -2.25 1.56 -8.94
CA ASN A 58 -2.26 3.02 -9.06
C ASN A 58 -3.47 3.67 -8.38
N GLU A 59 -4.63 3.03 -8.41
CA GLU A 59 -5.80 3.47 -7.65
C GLU A 59 -5.51 3.48 -6.15
N VAL A 60 -4.99 2.37 -5.62
CA VAL A 60 -4.60 2.25 -4.20
C VAL A 60 -3.51 3.26 -3.84
N LEU A 61 -2.52 3.47 -4.72
CA LEU A 61 -1.44 4.43 -4.51
C LEU A 61 -2.00 5.86 -4.34
N SER A 62 -2.94 6.27 -5.20
CA SER A 62 -3.56 7.59 -5.10
C SER A 62 -4.29 7.83 -3.77
N ILE A 63 -4.85 6.76 -3.19
CA ILE A 63 -5.51 6.81 -1.89
C ILE A 63 -4.45 6.91 -0.77
N VAL A 64 -3.37 6.13 -0.84
CA VAL A 64 -2.23 6.24 0.10
C VAL A 64 -1.66 7.65 0.10
N ASP A 65 -1.53 8.28 -1.06
CA ASP A 65 -1.01 9.64 -1.21
C ASP A 65 -1.92 10.67 -0.54
N ALA A 66 -3.23 10.58 -0.80
CA ALA A 66 -4.22 11.46 -0.20
C ALA A 66 -4.26 11.32 1.33
N ILE A 67 -4.18 10.09 1.83
CA ILE A 67 -4.13 9.80 3.26
C ILE A 67 -2.84 10.35 3.88
N SER A 68 -1.71 10.17 3.20
CA SER A 68 -0.37 10.58 3.69
C SER A 68 -0.18 12.09 3.82
N GLN A 69 -0.99 12.89 3.11
CA GLN A 69 -0.97 14.36 3.24
C GLN A 69 -1.66 14.87 4.52
N SER A 70 -2.41 14.02 5.23
CA SER A 70 -3.11 14.44 6.44
C SER A 70 -2.15 14.55 7.65
N PRO A 71 -2.21 15.64 8.44
CA PRO A 71 -1.36 15.84 9.62
C PRO A 71 -1.46 14.74 10.69
N SER A 72 -2.54 13.96 10.68
CA SER A 72 -2.78 12.84 11.60
C SER A 72 -1.83 11.64 11.40
N PHE A 73 -1.02 11.64 10.35
CA PHE A 73 -0.15 10.51 9.94
C PHE A 73 1.34 10.69 10.24
N ASN A 74 1.71 11.66 11.08
CA ASN A 74 3.10 11.88 11.45
C ASN A 74 3.59 10.83 12.45
N GLY A 75 4.41 9.87 12.00
CA GLY A 75 5.07 8.87 12.87
C GLY A 75 6.10 8.02 12.12
N LYS A 76 7.13 7.54 12.83
CA LYS A 76 8.30 6.87 12.21
C LYS A 76 7.95 5.62 11.37
N LEU A 77 7.05 4.78 11.86
CA LEU A 77 6.61 3.56 11.14
C LEU A 77 5.80 3.90 9.88
N HIS A 78 5.16 5.07 9.85
CA HIS A 78 4.49 5.60 8.65
C HIS A 78 5.49 6.06 7.62
N GLU A 79 6.62 6.63 8.03
CA GLU A 79 7.69 7.03 7.11
C GLU A 79 8.34 5.83 6.42
N GLU A 80 8.55 4.71 7.14
CA GLU A 80 9.02 3.47 6.52
C GLU A 80 8.04 2.97 5.46
N LYS A 81 6.75 2.87 5.79
CA LYS A 81 5.71 2.43 4.83
C LYS A 81 5.61 3.36 3.62
N LYS A 82 5.69 4.68 3.83
CA LYS A 82 5.73 5.67 2.75
C LYS A 82 6.92 5.43 1.82
N LEU A 83 8.12 5.24 2.37
CA LEU A 83 9.32 4.93 1.58
C LEU A 83 9.17 3.60 0.82
N ILE A 84 8.56 2.59 1.43
CA ILE A 84 8.28 1.32 0.75
C ILE A 84 7.28 1.52 -0.40
N CYS A 85 6.17 2.23 -0.18
CA CYS A 85 5.22 2.59 -1.23
C CYS A 85 5.91 3.35 -2.38
N ALA A 86 6.76 4.32 -2.04
CA ALA A 86 7.55 5.09 -3.00
C ALA A 86 8.44 4.18 -3.84
N PHE A 87 9.13 3.24 -3.20
CA PHE A 87 10.02 2.28 -3.82
C PHE A 87 9.27 1.36 -4.78
N ILE A 88 8.21 0.69 -4.33
CA ILE A 88 7.49 -0.28 -5.16
C ILE A 88 6.72 0.40 -6.30
N ALA A 89 6.28 1.65 -6.13
CA ALA A 89 5.72 2.45 -7.22
C ALA A 89 6.75 2.70 -8.32
N ARG A 90 8.00 3.03 -7.96
CA ARG A 90 9.08 3.20 -8.94
C ARG A 90 9.47 1.89 -9.62
N VAL A 91 9.45 0.77 -8.88
CA VAL A 91 9.75 -0.57 -9.41
C VAL A 91 8.69 -1.04 -10.40
N ILE A 92 7.40 -0.95 -10.07
CA ILE A 92 6.32 -1.45 -10.94
C ILE A 92 6.23 -0.66 -12.26
N HIS A 93 6.53 0.64 -12.23
CA HIS A 93 6.67 1.51 -13.40
C HIS A 93 8.04 1.37 -14.09
N GLY A 94 8.89 0.44 -13.66
CA GLY A 94 10.30 0.34 -14.05
C GLY A 94 10.57 0.22 -15.55
N LYS A 95 9.57 -0.23 -16.32
CA LYS A 95 9.64 -0.34 -17.79
C LYS A 95 9.14 0.88 -18.56
N GLN A 96 8.49 1.82 -17.87
CA GLN A 96 7.90 3.04 -18.44
C GLN A 96 8.90 4.20 -18.27
N LEU A 97 9.88 4.27 -19.18
CA LEU A 97 10.99 5.23 -19.10
C LEU A 97 10.55 6.70 -19.15
N GLU A 98 9.32 6.95 -19.62
CA GLU A 98 8.66 8.25 -19.68
C GLU A 98 8.03 8.71 -18.37
N VAL A 99 7.88 7.81 -17.38
CA VAL A 99 7.34 8.15 -16.07
C VAL A 99 8.41 8.87 -15.25
N LEU A 100 8.04 10.02 -14.69
CA LEU A 100 8.94 10.88 -13.93
C LEU A 100 8.56 10.84 -12.45
N PHE A 101 9.53 10.47 -11.62
CA PHE A 101 9.41 10.49 -10.15
C PHE A 101 10.24 11.61 -9.51
N GLU A 102 11.29 12.07 -10.20
CA GLU A 102 12.22 13.08 -9.72
C GLU A 102 12.07 14.38 -10.51
N GLU A 103 12.55 15.50 -9.96
CA GLU A 103 12.62 16.77 -10.70
C GLU A 103 13.64 16.72 -11.85
N ASP A 104 14.71 15.96 -11.67
CA ASP A 104 15.66 15.64 -12.73
C ASP A 104 15.04 14.60 -13.66
N ASN A 105 14.54 15.07 -14.80
CA ASN A 105 13.93 14.23 -15.84
C ASN A 105 14.88 13.20 -16.45
N SER A 106 16.19 13.27 -16.18
CA SER A 106 17.15 12.25 -16.60
C SER A 106 17.15 11.01 -15.70
N VAL A 107 16.54 11.10 -14.52
CA VAL A 107 16.41 9.99 -13.57
C VAL A 107 15.19 9.15 -13.91
N MET A 108 15.45 7.97 -14.48
CA MET A 108 14.41 7.00 -14.85
C MET A 108 13.85 6.27 -13.61
N PRO A 109 12.67 5.63 -13.71
CA PRO A 109 12.01 5.01 -12.57
C PRO A 109 12.89 4.06 -11.75
N LEU A 110 13.64 3.15 -12.38
CA LEU A 110 14.51 2.20 -11.66
C LEU A 110 15.77 2.84 -11.04
N MET A 111 16.23 3.97 -11.57
CA MET A 111 17.32 4.76 -10.96
C MET A 111 16.80 5.44 -9.69
N SER A 112 15.63 6.05 -9.79
CA SER A 112 14.93 6.64 -8.65
C SER A 112 14.59 5.57 -7.60
N ALA A 113 14.17 4.37 -8.00
CA ALA A 113 13.93 3.24 -7.10
C ALA A 113 15.20 2.88 -6.29
N ALA A 114 16.36 2.87 -6.93
CA ALA A 114 17.63 2.58 -6.24
C ALA A 114 18.01 3.64 -5.21
N ASN A 115 17.67 4.91 -5.45
CA ASN A 115 17.85 5.99 -4.46
C ASN A 115 16.99 5.76 -3.21
N ILE A 116 15.72 5.39 -3.41
CA ILE A 116 14.85 5.05 -2.27
C ILE A 116 15.33 3.78 -1.58
N TRP A 117 15.76 2.77 -2.35
CA TRP A 117 16.22 1.49 -1.81
C TRP A 117 17.38 1.66 -0.81
N SER A 118 18.35 2.55 -1.08
CA SER A 118 19.43 2.81 -0.12
C SER A 118 18.93 3.34 1.23
N ASN A 119 17.80 4.04 1.26
CA ASN A 119 17.22 4.53 2.52
C ASN A 119 16.45 3.44 3.28
N LEU A 120 16.14 2.31 2.62
CA LEU A 120 15.42 1.18 3.17
C LEU A 120 16.33 0.11 3.78
N GLU A 121 17.66 0.26 3.74
CA GLU A 121 18.62 -0.76 4.23
C GLU A 121 18.27 -1.25 5.64
N HIS A 122 17.94 -0.35 6.56
CA HIS A 122 17.56 -0.66 7.94
C HIS A 122 16.28 -1.51 8.09
N THR A 123 15.43 -1.55 7.05
CA THR A 123 14.20 -2.35 7.03
C THR A 123 14.44 -3.77 6.52
N VAL A 124 15.60 -4.04 5.90
CA VAL A 124 15.92 -5.34 5.31
C VAL A 124 16.70 -6.18 6.31
N ALA A 125 16.14 -7.32 6.72
CA ALA A 125 16.79 -8.21 7.68
C ALA A 125 17.95 -9.01 7.04
N ASP A 126 17.83 -9.37 5.77
CA ASP A 126 18.82 -10.13 5.02
C ASP A 126 19.67 -9.19 4.15
N GLY A 127 20.94 -8.99 4.55
CA GLY A 127 21.88 -8.17 3.78
C GLY A 127 22.10 -8.67 2.35
N SER A 128 22.01 -10.00 2.12
CA SER A 128 22.15 -10.56 0.77
C SER A 128 20.96 -10.21 -0.12
N LEU A 129 19.75 -10.12 0.44
CA LEU A 129 18.56 -9.64 -0.26
C LEU A 129 18.69 -8.15 -0.62
N PHE A 130 19.25 -7.35 0.29
CA PHE A 130 19.51 -5.94 0.06
C PHE A 130 20.47 -5.71 -1.12
N GLU A 131 21.64 -6.37 -1.07
CA GLU A 131 22.64 -6.32 -2.13
C GLU A 131 22.07 -6.83 -3.46
N LYS A 132 21.35 -7.96 -3.42
CA LYS A 132 20.78 -8.56 -4.63
C LYS A 132 19.76 -7.65 -5.31
N THR A 133 18.92 -6.99 -4.53
CA THR A 133 17.94 -6.02 -5.02
C THR A 133 18.64 -4.83 -5.66
N ALA A 134 19.70 -4.29 -5.04
CA ALA A 134 20.49 -3.20 -5.60
C ALA A 134 21.13 -3.59 -6.94
N GLU A 135 21.73 -4.78 -7.04
CA GLU A 135 22.30 -5.27 -8.30
C GLU A 135 21.24 -5.42 -9.40
N LEU A 136 20.05 -5.93 -9.05
CA LEU A 136 18.92 -6.08 -9.98
C LEU A 136 18.42 -4.73 -10.48
N LEU A 137 18.26 -3.73 -9.60
CA LEU A 137 17.87 -2.37 -9.97
C LEU A 137 18.86 -1.74 -10.96
N ILE A 138 20.16 -1.87 -10.69
CA ILE A 138 21.23 -1.38 -11.57
C ILE A 138 21.17 -2.07 -12.93
N ALA A 139 21.15 -3.41 -12.95
CA ALA A 139 21.17 -4.17 -14.18
C ALA A 139 19.91 -3.94 -15.02
N GLN A 140 18.74 -3.87 -14.38
CA GLN A 140 17.47 -3.64 -15.07
C GLN A 140 17.30 -2.22 -15.58
N SER A 141 17.84 -1.22 -14.88
CA SER A 141 17.89 0.16 -15.41
C SER A 141 18.60 0.24 -16.77
N VAL A 142 19.63 -0.62 -16.98
CA VAL A 142 20.34 -0.72 -18.25
C VAL A 142 19.58 -1.57 -19.25
N ALA A 143 19.11 -2.75 -18.83
CA ALA A 143 18.43 -3.71 -19.70
C ALA A 143 17.16 -3.12 -20.32
N VAL A 144 16.31 -2.46 -19.54
CA VAL A 144 15.08 -1.82 -20.03
C VAL A 144 15.38 -0.76 -21.09
N CYS A 145 16.44 0.05 -20.93
CA CYS A 145 16.84 1.00 -21.95
C CYS A 145 17.28 0.30 -23.25
N LEU A 146 18.04 -0.80 -23.15
CA LEU A 146 18.47 -1.56 -24.32
C LEU A 146 17.28 -2.24 -25.02
N GLU A 147 16.33 -2.80 -24.27
CA GLU A 147 15.07 -3.36 -24.79
C GLU A 147 14.26 -2.33 -25.60
N LYS A 148 14.33 -1.05 -25.22
CA LYS A 148 13.70 0.08 -25.92
C LYS A 148 14.58 0.66 -27.05
N GLY A 149 15.74 0.08 -27.32
CA GLY A 149 16.70 0.59 -28.31
C GLY A 149 17.44 1.87 -27.90
N GLN A 150 17.30 2.30 -26.64
CA GLN A 150 17.84 3.55 -26.12
C GLN A 150 19.24 3.37 -25.52
N ARG A 151 20.24 3.10 -26.39
CA ARG A 151 21.63 2.88 -25.95
C ARG A 151 22.23 4.08 -25.20
N THR A 152 21.86 5.30 -25.57
CA THR A 152 22.30 6.52 -24.88
C THR A 152 21.75 6.59 -23.45
N SER A 153 20.46 6.33 -23.26
CA SER A 153 19.84 6.24 -21.93
C SER A 153 20.48 5.14 -21.08
N ALA A 154 20.78 3.98 -21.67
CA ALA A 154 21.48 2.89 -20.98
C ALA A 154 22.88 3.32 -20.49
N SER A 155 23.62 4.09 -21.30
CA SER A 155 24.92 4.64 -20.93
C SER A 155 24.81 5.70 -19.83
N SER A 156 23.80 6.58 -19.91
CA SER A 156 23.50 7.59 -18.89
C SER A 156 23.15 6.96 -17.55
N ALA A 157 22.33 5.90 -17.53
CA ALA A 157 22.00 5.16 -16.32
C ALA A 157 23.27 4.61 -15.64
N LEU A 158 24.15 3.96 -16.39
CA LEU A 158 25.42 3.45 -15.85
C LEU A 158 26.30 4.56 -15.26
N LYS A 159 26.37 5.71 -15.92
CA LYS A 159 27.13 6.86 -15.42
C LYS A 159 26.51 7.40 -14.14
N TRP A 160 25.19 7.52 -14.10
CA TRP A 160 24.47 7.99 -12.92
C TRP A 160 24.70 7.09 -11.71
N PHE A 161 24.59 5.76 -11.87
CA PHE A 161 24.85 4.82 -10.77
C PHE A 161 26.28 4.88 -10.23
N LYS A 162 27.28 5.05 -11.10
CA LYS A 162 28.68 5.23 -10.69
C LYS A 162 28.90 6.48 -9.82
N ASN A 163 28.04 7.48 -9.96
CA ASN A 163 28.16 8.76 -9.25
C ASN A 163 27.32 8.83 -7.98
N HIS A 164 26.24 8.04 -7.85
CA HIS A 164 25.26 8.17 -6.76
C HIS A 164 25.25 6.98 -5.79
N HIS A 165 25.74 5.81 -6.19
CA HIS A 165 25.62 4.59 -5.38
C HIS A 165 26.96 3.85 -5.22
N GLN A 166 27.07 3.04 -4.16
CA GLN A 166 28.11 2.02 -4.09
C GLN A 166 27.88 1.04 -5.25
N PHE A 167 28.70 1.20 -6.29
CA PHE A 167 28.50 0.53 -7.56
C PHE A 167 29.44 -0.68 -7.66
N PRO A 168 28.93 -1.93 -7.70
CA PRO A 168 29.79 -3.09 -7.76
C PRO A 168 30.65 -3.08 -9.03
N GLN A 169 31.97 -2.94 -8.88
CA GLN A 169 32.89 -2.71 -10.00
C GLN A 169 32.79 -3.80 -11.08
N LYS A 170 32.63 -5.07 -10.66
CA LYS A 170 32.47 -6.23 -11.56
C LYS A 170 31.18 -6.15 -12.39
N LEU A 171 30.06 -5.78 -11.76
CA LEU A 171 28.78 -5.56 -12.43
C LEU A 171 28.92 -4.43 -13.45
N GLY A 172 29.53 -3.33 -13.03
CA GLY A 172 29.81 -2.17 -13.85
C GLY A 172 30.59 -2.43 -15.13
N ALA A 173 31.69 -3.17 -15.03
CA ALA A 173 32.51 -3.52 -16.17
C ALA A 173 31.73 -4.37 -17.19
N LYS A 174 30.96 -5.35 -16.72
CA LYS A 174 30.12 -6.20 -17.58
C LYS A 174 29.03 -5.40 -18.28
N LEU A 175 28.26 -4.61 -17.53
CA LEU A 175 27.19 -3.79 -18.11
C LEU A 175 27.73 -2.75 -19.10
N SER A 176 28.90 -2.15 -18.83
CA SER A 176 29.53 -1.20 -19.78
C SER A 176 29.86 -1.86 -21.12
N LYS A 177 30.36 -3.12 -21.10
CA LYS A 177 30.61 -3.89 -22.32
C LYS A 177 29.32 -4.20 -23.08
N ILE A 178 28.27 -4.60 -22.36
CA ILE A 178 26.97 -4.92 -22.93
C ILE A 178 26.35 -3.69 -23.60
N VAL A 179 26.39 -2.52 -22.95
CA VAL A 179 25.91 -1.25 -23.53
C VAL A 179 26.69 -0.87 -24.79
N ALA A 180 28.02 -1.01 -24.78
CA ALA A 180 28.84 -0.73 -25.96
C ALA A 180 28.48 -1.62 -27.15
N GLN A 181 28.19 -2.91 -26.89
CA GLN A 181 27.71 -3.85 -27.90
C GLN A 181 26.23 -3.58 -28.27
N GLY A 182 25.44 -3.03 -27.34
CA GLY A 182 23.98 -2.94 -27.41
C GLY A 182 23.29 -4.30 -27.53
N ASP A 183 23.89 -5.32 -26.90
CA ASP A 183 23.33 -6.67 -26.88
C ASP A 183 22.22 -6.74 -25.82
N THR A 184 20.97 -6.70 -26.28
CA THR A 184 19.79 -6.73 -25.41
C THR A 184 19.56 -8.10 -24.78
N TYR A 185 20.03 -9.17 -25.43
CA TYR A 185 19.78 -10.56 -25.01
C TYR A 185 21.05 -11.24 -24.47
N HIS A 186 22.03 -10.43 -24.04
CA HIS A 186 23.29 -10.94 -23.54
C HIS A 186 23.05 -11.93 -22.37
N PRO A 187 23.69 -13.13 -22.34
CA PRO A 187 23.44 -14.16 -21.33
C PRO A 187 23.59 -13.68 -19.88
N TYR A 188 24.42 -12.66 -19.66
CA TYR A 188 24.55 -12.03 -18.36
C TYR A 188 23.26 -11.35 -17.88
N LEU A 189 22.54 -10.62 -18.76
CA LEU A 189 21.28 -9.95 -18.43
C LEU A 189 20.16 -10.95 -18.14
N MET A 190 20.23 -12.16 -18.69
CA MET A 190 19.29 -13.24 -18.39
C MET A 190 19.30 -13.67 -16.91
N ASN A 191 20.37 -13.35 -16.16
CA ASN A 191 20.40 -13.57 -14.71
C ASN A 191 19.75 -12.44 -13.91
N PHE A 192 19.45 -11.32 -14.54
CA PHE A 192 18.91 -10.11 -13.94
C PHE A 192 17.61 -9.71 -14.62
N THR A 193 16.67 -10.63 -14.84
CA THR A 193 15.41 -10.31 -15.52
C THR A 193 14.53 -9.38 -14.69
N PHE A 194 13.60 -8.67 -15.34
CA PHE A 194 12.62 -7.83 -14.63
C PHE A 194 11.76 -8.64 -13.67
N ASN A 195 11.33 -9.86 -14.05
CA ASN A 195 10.57 -10.73 -13.17
C ASN A 195 11.36 -11.08 -11.90
N ARG A 196 12.67 -11.35 -12.04
CA ARG A 196 13.52 -11.62 -10.88
C ARG A 196 13.63 -10.41 -9.96
N LEU A 197 13.64 -9.19 -10.50
CA LEU A 197 13.54 -7.97 -9.69
C LEU A 197 12.22 -7.94 -8.91
N LEU A 198 11.08 -8.18 -9.57
CA LEU A 198 9.76 -8.20 -8.93
C LEU A 198 9.69 -9.28 -7.83
N GLU A 199 10.14 -10.50 -8.09
CA GLU A 199 10.16 -11.61 -7.11
C GLU A 199 11.06 -11.31 -5.91
N THR A 200 12.20 -10.66 -6.14
CA THR A 200 13.14 -10.28 -5.07
C THR A 200 12.53 -9.18 -4.20
N VAL A 201 11.90 -8.16 -4.82
CA VAL A 201 11.17 -7.12 -4.10
C VAL A 201 9.98 -7.71 -3.35
N GLN A 202 9.26 -8.68 -3.93
CA GLN A 202 8.17 -9.38 -3.25
C GLN A 202 8.66 -10.11 -2.00
N SER A 203 9.82 -10.78 -2.09
CA SER A 203 10.42 -11.47 -0.93
C SER A 203 10.75 -10.49 0.20
N TYR A 204 11.19 -9.28 -0.15
CA TYR A 204 11.38 -8.20 0.82
C TYR A 204 10.05 -7.76 1.46
N LEU A 205 9.00 -7.54 0.67
CA LEU A 205 7.69 -7.14 1.18
C LEU A 205 7.08 -8.19 2.11
N ASP A 206 7.18 -9.47 1.74
CA ASP A 206 6.69 -10.59 2.54
C ASP A 206 7.40 -10.63 3.90
N ALA A 207 8.75 -10.51 3.92
CA ALA A 207 9.53 -10.47 5.15
C ALA A 207 9.24 -9.21 6.00
N TYR A 208 9.03 -8.05 5.37
CA TYR A 208 8.67 -6.82 6.06
C TYR A 208 7.30 -6.94 6.75
N LEU A 209 6.30 -7.49 6.05
CA LEU A 209 4.94 -7.68 6.56
C LEU A 209 4.88 -8.75 7.66
N GLU A 210 5.70 -9.80 7.58
CA GLU A 210 5.83 -10.80 8.64
C GLU A 210 6.37 -10.17 9.93
N LYS A 211 7.37 -9.31 9.82
CA LYS A 211 7.97 -8.60 10.97
C LYS A 211 7.09 -7.46 11.50
N ASN A 212 6.33 -6.81 10.62
CA ASN A 212 5.51 -5.63 10.92
C ASN A 212 4.05 -5.86 10.49
N PRO A 213 3.31 -6.75 11.20
CA PRO A 213 1.95 -7.07 10.83
C PRO A 213 1.08 -5.82 10.84
N SER A 214 0.44 -5.56 9.69
CA SER A 214 -0.39 -4.38 9.41
C SER A 214 -1.79 -4.83 9.01
N ASP A 215 -2.38 -5.73 9.79
CA ASP A 215 -3.46 -6.60 9.34
C ASP A 215 -4.77 -6.49 10.15
N TYR A 216 -4.91 -5.49 11.03
CA TYR A 216 -6.11 -5.35 11.86
C TYR A 216 -7.40 -5.26 11.04
N LEU A 217 -7.52 -4.26 10.14
CA LEU A 217 -8.71 -4.14 9.29
C LEU A 217 -8.85 -5.31 8.32
N LEU A 218 -7.73 -5.85 7.83
CA LEU A 218 -7.77 -7.00 6.94
C LEU A 218 -8.38 -8.21 7.65
N LYS A 219 -7.96 -8.50 8.88
CA LYS A 219 -8.49 -9.59 9.70
C LYS A 219 -9.96 -9.36 10.02
N ALA A 220 -10.32 -8.19 10.54
CA ALA A 220 -11.69 -7.85 10.88
C ALA A 220 -12.64 -7.96 9.67
N ALA A 221 -12.22 -7.45 8.50
CA ALA A 221 -12.98 -7.57 7.27
C ALA A 221 -13.07 -9.03 6.78
N THR A 222 -11.99 -9.81 6.90
CA THR A 222 -11.96 -11.23 6.51
C THR A 222 -12.92 -12.05 7.37
N GLU A 223 -12.92 -11.84 8.69
CA GLU A 223 -13.84 -12.49 9.63
C GLU A 223 -15.30 -12.15 9.29
N MET A 224 -15.58 -10.88 8.99
CA MET A 224 -16.92 -10.45 8.58
C MET A 224 -17.38 -11.16 7.31
N VAL A 225 -16.54 -11.20 6.27
CA VAL A 225 -16.83 -11.89 5.01
C VAL A 225 -17.04 -13.39 5.21
N GLN A 226 -16.22 -14.03 6.04
CA GLN A 226 -16.39 -15.46 6.35
C GLN A 226 -17.71 -15.70 7.08
N SER A 227 -18.05 -14.89 8.07
CA SER A 227 -19.30 -15.02 8.82
C SER A 227 -20.56 -14.79 7.96
N SER A 228 -20.51 -13.89 6.98
CA SER A 228 -21.64 -13.65 6.07
C SER A 228 -21.82 -14.77 5.04
N GLN A 229 -20.73 -15.40 4.59
CA GLN A 229 -20.80 -16.57 3.70
C GLN A 229 -21.47 -17.77 4.39
N TYR A 230 -21.20 -17.99 5.69
CA TYR A 230 -21.90 -19.02 6.47
C TYR A 230 -23.41 -18.77 6.63
N THR A 231 -23.89 -17.53 6.47
CA THR A 231 -25.33 -17.22 6.54
C THR A 231 -26.04 -17.37 5.20
N GLU A 232 -25.40 -17.07 4.07
CA GLU A 232 -26.00 -17.23 2.74
C GLU A 232 -26.12 -18.71 2.34
N ASP A 233 -25.18 -19.57 2.73
CA ASP A 233 -25.22 -21.02 2.45
C ASP A 233 -26.29 -21.78 3.27
N ARG A 234 -26.96 -21.12 4.23
CA ARG A 234 -27.96 -21.75 5.12
C ARG A 234 -29.41 -21.48 4.72
N GLU A 235 -29.66 -20.56 3.79
CA GLU A 235 -31.02 -20.23 3.38
C GLU A 235 -31.63 -21.20 2.33
N ASP A 236 -30.85 -22.17 1.83
CA ASP A 236 -31.29 -23.13 0.79
C ASP A 236 -31.82 -24.48 1.32
N VAL A 237 -32.24 -24.53 2.59
CA VAL A 237 -33.03 -25.66 3.11
C VAL A 237 -34.33 -25.15 3.73
N LYS A 238 -35.25 -24.70 2.88
CA LYS A 238 -36.65 -24.58 3.26
C LYS A 238 -37.42 -25.77 2.71
N SER A 239 -37.78 -26.65 3.62
CA SER A 239 -38.60 -27.84 3.43
C SER A 239 -39.88 -27.54 2.62
N GLU A 240 -40.06 -28.25 1.51
CA GLU A 240 -41.38 -28.59 0.98
C GLU A 240 -42.01 -29.66 1.89
N ASP A 241 -43.23 -29.47 2.38
CA ASP A 241 -44.41 -30.12 1.77
C ASP A 241 -45.74 -29.72 2.48
N SER A 242 -46.62 -29.06 1.71
CA SER A 242 -48.11 -29.15 1.65
C SER A 242 -49.05 -28.84 2.85
N PRO A 243 -50.37 -28.60 2.61
CA PRO A 243 -51.02 -27.83 1.54
C PRO A 243 -52.11 -26.83 2.04
N VAL A 244 -52.45 -25.89 1.16
CA VAL A 244 -53.50 -24.85 1.28
C VAL A 244 -54.92 -25.45 1.15
N PRO A 245 -55.97 -24.83 1.73
CA PRO A 245 -57.06 -24.36 0.86
C PRO A 245 -57.49 -22.90 1.10
N LYS A 246 -57.89 -22.30 -0.02
CA LYS A 246 -58.28 -20.90 -0.25
C LYS A 246 -59.63 -20.54 0.40
N THR A 247 -59.79 -19.33 0.92
CA THR A 247 -60.97 -18.48 0.62
C THR A 247 -60.63 -17.00 0.79
N THR A 248 -61.15 -16.20 -0.14
CA THR A 248 -60.85 -14.80 -0.46
C THR A 248 -61.73 -13.81 0.31
N ASN A 249 -61.19 -12.66 0.72
CA ASN A 249 -61.62 -11.29 0.32
C ASN A 249 -61.23 -10.20 1.36
N GLU A 250 -60.54 -9.17 0.83
CA GLU A 250 -60.56 -7.71 1.12
C GLU A 250 -60.57 -7.21 2.58
N LEU A 251 -59.80 -6.21 3.05
CA LEU A 251 -59.39 -4.90 2.50
C LEU A 251 -58.34 -4.38 3.53
N THR A 252 -57.12 -3.93 3.21
CA THR A 252 -56.73 -2.54 2.98
C THR A 252 -55.20 -2.49 2.98
N THR A 253 -54.56 -1.93 1.94
CA THR A 253 -53.12 -1.63 1.93
C THR A 253 -52.93 -0.14 1.67
N ASN A 254 -52.41 0.58 2.66
CA ASN A 254 -51.74 1.86 2.51
C ASN A 254 -50.24 1.62 2.72
N SER A 255 -49.45 1.67 1.66
CA SER A 255 -48.01 1.93 1.78
C SER A 255 -47.46 2.51 0.48
N HIS A 256 -46.56 3.48 0.68
CA HIS A 256 -45.99 4.37 -0.31
C HIS A 256 -45.25 3.63 -1.43
N LYS A 257 -45.56 3.97 -2.68
CA LYS A 257 -44.79 3.58 -3.86
C LYS A 257 -43.78 4.68 -4.19
N ASN A 258 -42.51 4.42 -3.93
CA ASN A 258 -41.42 5.06 -4.65
C ASN A 258 -41.36 4.47 -6.06
N GLY A 259 -41.69 5.30 -7.06
CA GLY A 259 -41.43 5.04 -8.47
C GLY A 259 -40.08 5.62 -8.91
N PRO A 260 -39.54 5.16 -10.05
CA PRO A 260 -38.11 5.15 -10.35
C PRO A 260 -37.63 6.44 -11.01
N CYS A 261 -36.43 6.91 -10.63
CA CYS A 261 -35.74 7.99 -11.35
C CYS A 261 -34.50 7.44 -12.07
N SER A 262 -34.71 7.09 -13.33
CA SER A 262 -33.68 7.08 -14.36
C SER A 262 -33.04 8.45 -14.50
N TRP A 263 -31.72 8.54 -14.40
CA TRP A 263 -30.97 9.60 -15.07
C TRP A 263 -30.03 8.98 -16.09
N THR A 264 -30.26 9.45 -17.31
CA THR A 264 -29.68 9.06 -18.58
C THR A 264 -28.23 9.51 -18.73
N ASN A 265 -27.49 8.71 -19.51
CA ASN A 265 -26.23 9.06 -20.16
C ASN A 265 -26.24 10.50 -20.73
N THR A 266 -25.37 11.35 -20.19
CA THR A 266 -24.59 12.32 -20.98
C THR A 266 -23.46 12.89 -20.13
N SER A 267 -22.23 12.44 -20.38
CA SER A 267 -21.06 13.31 -20.49
C SER A 267 -19.87 12.47 -20.96
N ARG A 268 -19.58 12.59 -22.27
CA ARG A 268 -18.21 12.45 -22.76
C ARG A 268 -17.37 13.51 -22.03
N MET A 269 -16.69 13.12 -20.96
CA MET A 269 -15.44 13.77 -20.64
C MET A 269 -14.35 13.01 -21.37
N ALA A 270 -13.88 13.61 -22.46
CA ALA A 270 -12.58 13.31 -23.00
C ALA A 270 -11.57 13.56 -21.87
N LEU A 271 -11.14 12.49 -21.20
CA LEU A 271 -9.89 12.52 -20.46
C LEU A 271 -8.79 12.70 -21.50
N ASN A 272 -8.42 13.97 -21.71
CA ASN A 272 -7.09 14.31 -22.16
C ASN A 272 -6.13 13.68 -21.14
N VAL A 273 -5.67 12.47 -21.45
CA VAL A 273 -4.45 11.90 -20.90
C VAL A 273 -3.30 12.73 -21.46
N THR A 274 -3.18 13.97 -21.00
CA THR A 274 -1.89 14.61 -20.92
C THR A 274 -1.17 13.93 -19.79
N ALA A 275 -0.23 13.07 -20.14
CA ALA A 275 0.81 12.58 -19.27
C ALA A 275 1.41 13.75 -18.48
N ARG A 276 0.94 13.94 -17.25
CA ARG A 276 1.62 14.67 -16.20
C ARG A 276 1.70 13.69 -15.06
N GLY A 277 2.93 13.25 -14.79
CA GLY A 277 3.25 12.17 -13.88
C GLY A 277 2.52 12.29 -12.55
N GLY A 278 1.68 11.29 -12.27
CA GLY A 278 1.26 10.94 -10.91
C GLY A 278 2.33 10.07 -10.24
N GLY A 279 3.59 10.46 -10.37
CA GLY A 279 4.66 9.89 -9.55
C GLY A 279 4.56 10.54 -8.18
N LEU A 280 4.48 9.73 -7.13
CA LEU A 280 4.69 10.13 -5.74
C LEU A 280 5.93 11.02 -5.63
N LYS A 281 5.70 12.34 -5.50
CA LYS A 281 6.73 13.31 -5.13
C LYS A 281 6.81 13.31 -3.61
N PHE A 282 7.79 12.59 -3.08
CA PHE A 282 8.27 12.78 -1.72
C PHE A 282 9.41 13.80 -1.75
#